data_AF-A0ABD0LUS1-F1
#
_entry.id   AF-A0ABD0LUS1-F1
#
_cell.length_a   1.000
_cell.length_b   1.000
_cell.length_c   1.000
_cell.angle_alpha   90.00
_cell.angle_beta   90.00
_cell.angle_gamma   90.00
#
_symmetry.space_group_name_H-M   'P 1'
#
loop_
_entity.id
_entity.type
_entity.pdbx_description
1 polymer ?
#
loop_
_entity_poly.entity_id
_entity_poly.type
_entity_poly.pdbx_seq_one_letter_code
_entity_poly.pdbx_strand_id
1 'polypeptide(L)'
;MAEAEKVSDEVRRRRWNWIGHVLRREPSDDCAVALGWTPEGRRKRGRPKTTWRRMVEIERNGAGWSSWNAARRAASDRKRWKQGVQALCASWRGEN
;
A
#
# COMPACT_ATOMS: atom_id res chain seq x y z
N MET A 1 -3.11 17.72 -24.93
CA MET A 1 -1.94 17.93 -24.04
C MET A 1 -2.06 16.91 -22.93
N ALA A 2 -1.07 16.05 -22.73
CA ALA A 2 -1.12 15.07 -21.64
C ALA A 2 -1.02 15.82 -20.31
N GLU A 3 -2.02 15.70 -19.44
CA GLU A 3 -1.88 16.16 -18.05
C GLU A 3 -0.66 15.49 -17.44
N ALA A 4 0.24 16.29 -16.86
CA ALA A 4 1.35 15.75 -16.10
C ALA A 4 0.79 15.00 -14.88
N GLU A 5 0.99 13.69 -14.81
CA GLU A 5 0.63 12.92 -13.62
C GLU A 5 1.36 13.47 -12.40
N LYS A 6 0.63 13.65 -11.29
CA LYS A 6 1.23 14.12 -10.04
C LYS A 6 2.27 13.10 -9.59
N VAL A 7 3.44 13.58 -9.18
CA VAL A 7 4.53 12.73 -8.64
C VAL A 7 4.02 11.83 -7.51
N SER A 8 3.08 12.31 -6.69
CA SER A 8 2.44 11.52 -5.62
C SER A 8 1.76 10.25 -6.13
N ASP A 9 1.12 10.32 -7.29
CA ASP A 9 0.32 9.23 -7.83
C ASP A 9 1.23 8.16 -8.45
N GLU A 10 2.32 8.56 -9.09
CA GLU A 10 3.35 7.63 -9.56
C GLU A 10 4.08 6.97 -8.39
N VAL A 11 4.42 7.71 -7.33
CA VAL A 11 5.01 7.14 -6.11
C VAL A 11 4.07 6.11 -5.48
N ARG A 12 2.77 6.43 -5.37
CA ARG A 12 1.75 5.51 -4.84
C ARG A 12 1.63 4.26 -5.71
N ARG A 13 1.55 4.43 -7.04
CA ARG A 13 1.46 3.34 -8.01
C ARG A 13 2.64 2.39 -7.90
N ARG A 14 3.87 2.92 -7.91
CA ARG A 14 5.10 2.11 -7.75
C ARG A 14 5.11 1.35 -6.43
N ARG A 15 4.75 2.01 -5.33
CA ARG A 15 4.65 1.37 -4.01
C ARG A 15 3.66 0.20 -4.03
N TRP A 16 2.47 0.39 -4.58
CA TRP A 16 1.45 -0.68 -4.61
C TRP A 16 1.76 -1.78 -5.63
N ASN A 17 2.48 -1.47 -6.71
CA ASN A 17 3.01 -2.51 -7.60
C ASN A 17 4.02 -3.41 -6.87
N TRP A 18 4.92 -2.81 -6.09
CA TRP A 18 5.89 -3.55 -5.26
C TRP A 18 5.20 -4.36 -4.16
N ILE A 19 4.24 -3.77 -3.43
CA ILE A 19 3.44 -4.48 -2.42
C ILE A 19 2.71 -5.68 -3.05
N GLY A 20 2.11 -5.51 -4.23
CA GLY A 20 1.46 -6.60 -4.93
C GLY A 20 2.41 -7.72 -5.32
N HIS A 21 3.67 -7.41 -5.65
CA HIS A 21 4.70 -8.41 -5.88
C HIS A 21 5.02 -9.18 -4.60
N VAL A 22 5.25 -8.48 -3.48
CA VAL A 22 5.54 -9.09 -2.17
C VAL A 22 4.37 -9.96 -1.70
N LEU A 23 3.12 -9.50 -1.84
CA LEU A 23 1.93 -10.24 -1.39
C LEU A 23 1.73 -11.57 -2.13
N ARG A 24 2.19 -11.65 -3.39
CA ARG A 24 2.15 -12.86 -4.22
C ARG A 24 3.27 -13.86 -3.90
N ARG A 25 4.26 -13.48 -3.10
CA ARG A 25 5.27 -14.42 -2.59
C ARG A 25 4.69 -15.31 -1.51
N GLU A 26 5.42 -16.37 -1.20
CA GLU A 26 5.05 -17.32 -0.16
C GLU A 26 4.85 -16.62 1.19
N PRO A 27 3.90 -17.07 2.04
CA PRO A 27 3.70 -16.49 3.37
C PRO A 27 4.94 -16.48 4.28
N SER A 28 5.87 -17.41 4.05
CA SER A 28 7.15 -17.54 4.76
C SER A 28 8.24 -16.59 4.25
N ASP A 29 8.03 -15.90 3.11
CA ASP A 29 9.01 -14.92 2.59
C ASP A 29 9.16 -13.74 3.56
N ASP A 30 10.40 -13.40 3.89
CA ASP A 30 10.73 -12.36 4.86
C ASP A 30 10.08 -11.01 4.53
N CYS A 31 9.96 -10.66 3.25
CA CYS A 31 9.33 -9.41 2.85
C CYS A 31 7.81 -9.46 3.10
N ALA A 32 7.18 -10.61 2.89
CA ALA A 32 5.77 -10.81 3.16
C ALA A 32 5.47 -10.76 4.67
N VAL A 33 6.34 -11.36 5.49
CA VAL A 33 6.26 -11.29 6.96
C VAL A 33 6.45 -9.85 7.44
N ALA A 34 7.51 -9.18 6.98
CA ALA A 34 7.83 -7.80 7.36
C ALA A 34 6.71 -6.80 7.02
N LEU A 35 6.00 -7.02 5.91
CA LEU A 35 4.87 -6.20 5.50
C LEU A 35 3.74 -6.21 6.54
N GLY A 36 3.47 -7.37 7.16
CA GLY A 36 2.47 -7.53 8.21
C GLY A 36 2.97 -7.24 9.63
N TRP A 37 4.28 -7.16 9.85
CA TRP A 37 4.87 -7.12 11.19
C TRP A 37 4.69 -5.79 11.93
N THR A 38 4.01 -5.80 13.08
CA THR A 38 3.86 -4.62 13.94
C THR A 38 4.94 -4.63 15.02
N PRO A 39 5.90 -3.68 15.02
CA PRO A 39 6.91 -3.63 16.06
C PRO A 39 6.28 -3.17 17.38
N GLU A 40 6.57 -3.90 18.44
CA GLU A 40 6.14 -3.54 19.79
C GLU A 40 6.94 -2.35 20.33
N GLY A 41 6.32 -1.59 21.22
CA GLY A 41 6.96 -0.49 21.95
C GLY A 41 6.52 0.92 21.55
N ARG A 42 6.95 1.90 22.36
CA ARG A 42 6.56 3.29 22.23
C ARG A 42 7.61 4.07 21.45
N ARG A 43 7.17 4.91 20.50
CA ARG A 43 8.08 5.75 19.70
C ARG A 43 8.66 6.87 20.56
N LYS A 44 9.96 7.16 20.37
CA LYS A 44 10.63 8.34 20.95
C LYS A 44 10.02 9.64 20.40
N ARG A 45 10.00 10.69 21.23
CA ARG A 45 9.54 12.04 20.87
C ARG A 45 10.45 12.62 19.77
N GLY A 46 9.89 13.39 18.85
CA GLY A 46 10.63 14.03 17.73
C GLY A 46 10.58 13.30 16.39
N ARG A 47 10.08 12.06 16.32
CA ARG A 47 9.92 11.34 15.04
C ARG A 47 8.63 11.77 14.32
N PRO A 48 8.61 11.83 12.97
CA PRO A 48 7.40 12.15 12.21
C PRO A 48 6.18 11.30 12.63
N LYS A 49 5.02 11.96 12.74
CA LYS A 49 3.74 11.35 13.17
C LYS A 49 3.27 10.26 12.21
N THR A 50 3.48 10.47 10.91
CA THR A 50 3.07 9.54 9.87
C THR A 50 4.25 8.67 9.45
N THR A 51 4.02 7.36 9.38
CA THR A 51 4.99 6.38 8.91
C THR A 51 4.57 5.85 7.56
N TRP A 52 5.53 5.25 6.84
CA TRP A 52 5.23 4.47 5.64
C TRP A 52 4.13 3.43 5.92
N ARG A 53 4.21 2.69 7.04
CA ARG A 53 3.19 1.71 7.45
C ARG A 53 1.80 2.34 7.60
N ARG A 54 1.69 3.44 8.36
CA ARG A 54 0.40 4.14 8.55
C ARG A 54 -0.18 4.63 7.22
N MET A 55 0.65 5.22 6.35
CA MET A 55 0.21 5.64 5.02
C MET A 55 -0.31 4.46 4.21
N VAL A 56 0.42 3.35 4.18
CA VAL A 56 0.04 2.16 3.43
C VAL A 56 -1.24 1.55 4.00
N GLU A 57 -1.42 1.50 5.32
CA GLU A 57 -2.65 0.99 5.95
C GLU A 57 -3.86 1.87 5.67
N ILE A 58 -3.72 3.20 5.71
CA ILE A 58 -4.78 4.14 5.33
C ILE A 58 -5.18 3.92 3.88
N GLU A 59 -4.21 3.85 2.96
CA GLU A 59 -4.46 3.60 1.55
C GLU A 59 -5.10 2.22 1.31
N ARG A 60 -4.61 1.18 2.02
CA ARG A 60 -5.14 -0.18 1.96
C ARG A 60 -6.63 -0.20 2.33
N ASN A 61 -6.97 0.45 3.45
CA ASN A 61 -8.33 0.53 3.94
C ASN A 61 -9.21 1.37 2.98
N GLY A 62 -8.68 2.47 2.45
CA GLY A 62 -9.37 3.30 1.44
C GLY A 62 -9.64 2.58 0.12
N ALA A 63 -8.81 1.61 -0.26
CA ALA A 63 -9.04 0.73 -1.42
C ALA A 63 -10.02 -0.43 -1.15
N GLY A 64 -10.62 -0.52 0.05
CA GLY A 64 -11.51 -1.62 0.42
C GLY A 64 -10.78 -2.92 0.76
N TRP A 65 -9.45 -2.90 0.89
CA TRP A 65 -8.67 -4.04 1.37
C TRP A 65 -8.55 -3.98 2.90
N SER A 66 -9.61 -4.36 3.60
CA SER A 66 -9.72 -4.23 5.07
C SER A 66 -8.63 -4.96 5.88
N SER A 67 -7.93 -5.93 5.30
CA SER A 67 -6.82 -6.66 5.93
C SER A 67 -5.73 -7.01 4.92
N TRP A 68 -4.53 -7.36 5.42
CA TRP A 68 -3.43 -7.87 4.57
C TRP A 68 -3.80 -9.18 3.87
N ASN A 69 -4.62 -10.03 4.49
CA ASN A 69 -5.14 -11.24 3.85
C ASN A 69 -6.12 -10.92 2.71
N ALA A 70 -6.97 -9.90 2.87
CA ALA A 70 -7.83 -9.42 1.79
C ALA A 70 -7.00 -8.83 0.63
N ALA A 71 -5.98 -8.03 0.95
CA ALA A 71 -5.05 -7.51 -0.04
C ALA A 71 -4.31 -8.62 -0.78
N ARG A 72 -3.84 -9.67 -0.07
CA ARG A 72 -3.20 -10.83 -0.66
C ARG A 72 -4.11 -11.56 -1.64
N ARG A 73 -5.36 -11.84 -1.25
CA ARG A 73 -6.37 -12.43 -2.14
C ARG A 73 -6.61 -11.59 -3.39
N ALA A 74 -6.69 -10.27 -3.24
CA ALA A 74 -6.83 -9.36 -4.37
C ALA A 74 -5.59 -9.33 -5.27
N ALA A 75 -4.39 -9.41 -4.69
CA ALA A 75 -3.11 -9.38 -5.41
C ALA A 75 -2.84 -10.64 -6.24
N SER A 76 -3.44 -11.78 -5.89
CA SER A 76 -3.35 -13.03 -6.66
C SER A 76 -3.91 -12.87 -8.08
N ASP A 77 -4.96 -12.07 -8.27
CA ASP A 77 -5.43 -11.66 -9.59
C ASP A 77 -4.67 -10.40 -10.05
N ARG A 78 -3.73 -10.58 -10.98
CA ARG A 78 -2.90 -9.49 -11.49
C ARG A 78 -3.70 -8.38 -12.18
N LYS A 79 -4.78 -8.73 -12.91
CA LYS A 79 -5.60 -7.77 -13.65
C LYS A 79 -6.42 -6.95 -12.67
N ARG A 80 -7.09 -7.61 -11.74
CA ARG A 80 -7.86 -6.97 -10.67
C ARG A 80 -6.98 -6.13 -9.76
N TRP A 81 -5.77 -6.59 -9.46
CA TRP A 81 -4.78 -5.81 -8.71
C TRP A 81 -4.43 -4.51 -9.43
N LYS A 82 -4.05 -4.60 -10.72
CA LYS A 82 -3.68 -3.42 -11.52
C LYS A 82 -4.83 -2.39 -11.59
N GLN A 83 -6.06 -2.86 -11.77
CA GLN A 83 -7.26 -2.01 -11.75
C GLN A 83 -7.46 -1.35 -10.38
N GLY A 84 -7.31 -2.11 -9.29
CA GLY A 84 -7.40 -1.58 -7.92
C GLY A 84 -6.34 -0.53 -7.63
N VAL A 85 -5.10 -0.73 -8.07
CA VAL A 85 -4.02 0.25 -7.92
C VAL A 85 -4.29 1.53 -8.73
N GLN A 86 -4.80 1.40 -9.95
CA GLN A 86 -5.20 2.57 -10.76
C GLN A 86 -6.33 3.36 -10.08
N ALA A 87 -7.36 2.67 -9.59
CA ALA A 87 -8.46 3.29 -8.86
C ALA A 87 -7.97 4.01 -7.59
N LEU A 88 -7.08 3.38 -6.82
CA LEU A 88 -6.46 3.94 -5.62
C LEU A 88 -5.58 5.18 -5.91
N CYS A 89 -4.95 5.24 -7.09
CA CYS A 89 -4.24 6.46 -7.50
C CYS A 89 -5.21 7.57 -7.89
N ALA A 90 -6.29 7.25 -8.61
CA ALA A 90 -7.29 8.22 -9.07
C ALA A 90 -8.21 8.75 -7.95
N SER A 91 -8.49 7.93 -6.93
CA SER A 91 -9.40 8.28 -5.83
C SER A 91 -8.72 9.06 -4.70
N TRP A 92 -7.39 9.17 -4.71
CA TRP A 92 -6.68 9.86 -3.64
C TRP A 92 -6.87 11.37 -3.72
N ARG A 93 -7.84 11.87 -2.96
CA ARG A 93 -7.91 13.27 -2.57
C ARG A 93 -7.24 13.36 -1.20
N GLY A 94 -6.08 14.00 -1.13
CA GLY A 94 -5.36 14.13 0.13
C GLY A 94 -6.23 14.79 1.17
N GLU A 95 -6.60 14.07 2.22
CA GLU A 95 -6.95 14.68 3.49
C GLU A 95 -5.65 15.23 4.06
N ASN A 96 -5.57 16.56 4.10
CA ASN A 96 -4.53 17.32 4.77
C ASN A 96 -5.01 17.65 6.19
#